data_AF-A0A662JJ03-F1
#
_entry.id   AF-A0A662JJ03-F1
#
_cell.length_a   1.000
_cell.length_b   1.000
_cell.length_c   1.000
_cell.angle_alpha   90.00
_cell.angle_beta   90.00
_cell.angle_gamma   90.00
#
_symmetry.space_group_name_H-M   'P 1'
#
loop_
_entity.id
_entity.type
_entity.pdbx_description
1 polymer ?
#
loop_
_entity_poly.entity_id
_entity_poly.type
_entity_poly.pdbx_seq_one_letter_code
_entity_poly.pdbx_strand_id
1 'polypeptide(L)'
;MNSIKLKIPFFNRRSFETKEAVKVHRLVKEVRLKGGRRLRILDEVSFKVPVGSKVAIIGPSGCGKTALLKVISTIYIPDYGEVKVFDLDIVKDAGKIRRKISFVSPSLDFHKKLTLDETLKFFAKVQGSDTEPAYSFLEFIKMNGLRERPLEGFSEGQKAAVRLAIGLMKRPKLLLLDEPTANLDVARKEMVIEYLQRKVEGATIMMVDHDPKVVSRLCDQVILMKAGGKVIRSCEAKSLLKGFPFKYQFNIKVYSKAQFSRESLEKLGYPFQLAGNVVRFLLSSKEEVKDLTEKLMGKRGLLSFEVSYVNMEDVYYWINQQLEEGVGAEAVANVGIVQTARRGGKA
;
A
#
# COMPACT_ATOMS: atom_id res chain seq x y z
N MET A 1 45.07 7.93 31.81
CA MET A 1 43.88 7.40 31.11
C MET A 1 43.24 8.54 30.33
N ASN A 2 43.45 8.57 29.01
CA ASN A 2 42.93 9.60 28.10
C ASN A 2 41.45 9.31 27.79
N SER A 3 40.55 10.17 28.25
CA SER A 3 39.13 10.14 27.90
C SER A 3 38.89 10.95 26.62
N ILE A 4 38.67 10.23 25.52
CA ILE A 4 38.29 10.79 24.23
C ILE A 4 36.87 11.36 24.36
N LYS A 5 36.73 12.69 24.45
CA LYS A 5 35.45 13.38 24.29
C LYS A 5 35.07 13.38 22.81
N LEU A 6 34.21 12.44 22.40
CA LEU A 6 33.51 12.50 21.10
C LEU A 6 32.56 13.70 21.10
N LYS A 7 32.92 14.76 20.38
CA LYS A 7 32.00 15.83 19.98
C LYS A 7 31.02 15.25 18.96
N ILE A 8 29.79 14.97 19.40
CA ILE A 8 28.67 14.67 18.49
C ILE A 8 28.32 16.00 17.80
N PRO A 9 28.41 16.13 16.46
CA PRO A 9 28.04 17.36 15.78
C PRO A 9 26.53 17.57 15.88
N PHE A 10 26.15 18.71 16.46
CA PHE A 10 24.78 19.20 16.53
C PHE A 10 24.27 19.42 15.09
N PHE A 11 23.45 18.50 14.58
CA PHE A 11 22.89 18.62 13.23
C PHE A 11 21.90 19.80 13.20
N ASN A 12 22.32 20.86 12.51
CA ASN A 12 21.56 22.08 12.33
C ASN A 12 20.26 21.78 11.57
N ARG A 13 19.08 22.02 12.19
CA ARG A 13 17.76 21.95 11.55
C ARG A 13 17.63 23.10 10.54
N ARG A 14 18.25 22.97 9.37
CA ARG A 14 17.80 23.69 8.18
C ARG A 14 16.57 22.96 7.66
N SER A 15 15.48 23.70 7.47
CA SER A 15 14.28 23.25 6.79
C SER A 15 14.64 22.85 5.35
N PHE A 16 14.95 21.58 5.13
CA PHE A 16 15.05 21.01 3.79
C PHE A 16 13.65 21.01 3.19
N GLU A 17 13.39 21.86 2.19
CA GLU A 17 12.23 21.70 1.31
C GLU A 17 12.28 20.28 0.75
N THR A 18 11.37 19.44 1.21
CA THR A 18 11.35 18.04 0.79
C THR A 18 10.84 18.01 -0.64
N LYS A 19 11.70 17.66 -1.60
CA LYS A 19 11.32 17.58 -3.01
C LYS A 19 10.17 16.59 -3.18
N GLU A 20 9.14 16.97 -3.93
CA GLU A 20 7.95 16.16 -4.13
C GLU A 20 8.02 15.40 -5.47
N ALA A 21 7.83 14.09 -5.44
CA ALA A 21 7.71 13.24 -6.62
C ALA A 21 6.35 13.41 -7.31
N VAL A 22 5.28 13.55 -6.53
CA VAL A 22 3.92 13.77 -7.04
C VAL A 22 3.24 14.87 -6.24
N LYS A 23 2.63 15.84 -6.93
CA LYS A 23 1.77 16.88 -6.35
C LYS A 23 0.40 16.77 -7.00
N VAL A 24 -0.65 16.62 -6.20
CA VAL A 24 -2.03 16.56 -6.67
C VAL A 24 -2.81 17.66 -5.97
N HIS A 25 -3.48 18.52 -6.74
CA HIS A 25 -4.29 19.60 -6.22
C HIS A 25 -5.69 19.60 -6.85
N ARG A 26 -6.71 19.39 -6.01
CA ARG A 26 -8.14 19.36 -6.38
C ARG A 26 -8.45 18.53 -7.63
N LEU A 27 -7.79 17.38 -7.76
CA LEU A 27 -7.97 16.48 -8.89
C LEU A 27 -9.40 15.94 -8.95
N VAL A 28 -10.06 16.15 -10.09
CA VAL A 28 -11.34 15.56 -10.44
C VAL A 28 -11.18 14.71 -11.69
N LYS A 29 -11.75 13.50 -11.66
CA LYS A 29 -11.86 12.63 -12.83
C LYS A 29 -13.27 12.07 -12.94
N GLU A 30 -13.87 12.24 -14.11
CA GLU A 30 -15.15 11.66 -14.50
C GLU A 30 -14.95 10.61 -15.59
N VAL A 31 -15.74 9.54 -15.52
CA VAL A 31 -15.81 8.50 -16.54
C VAL A 31 -17.25 8.36 -17.04
N ARG A 32 -17.42 8.14 -18.33
CA ARG A 32 -18.73 7.86 -18.92
C ARG A 32 -19.04 6.37 -18.80
N LEU A 33 -20.17 6.06 -18.18
CA LEU A 33 -20.68 4.70 -18.07
C LEU A 33 -21.57 4.35 -19.28
N LYS A 34 -21.85 3.05 -19.45
CA LYS A 34 -22.89 2.60 -20.39
C LYS A 34 -24.22 3.29 -20.06
N GLY A 35 -24.88 3.83 -21.08
CA GLY A 35 -26.11 4.62 -20.94
C GLY A 35 -25.89 6.13 -20.68
N GLY A 36 -24.68 6.66 -20.94
CA GLY A 36 -24.43 8.11 -20.95
C GLY A 36 -24.27 8.77 -19.58
N ARG A 37 -24.54 8.05 -18.48
CA ARG A 37 -24.30 8.53 -17.11
C ARG A 37 -22.82 8.84 -16.89
N ARG A 38 -22.53 9.95 -16.22
CA ARG A 38 -21.18 10.30 -15.76
C ARG A 38 -21.00 9.85 -14.32
N LEU A 39 -19.90 9.15 -14.06
CA LEU A 39 -19.47 8.79 -12.72
C LEU A 39 -18.20 9.56 -12.39
N ARG A 40 -18.24 10.35 -11.32
CA ARG A 40 -17.04 10.94 -10.75
C ARG A 40 -16.26 9.88 -9.98
N ILE A 41 -15.12 9.48 -10.54
CA ILE A 41 -14.27 8.42 -9.98
C ILE A 41 -13.17 8.99 -9.06
N LEU A 42 -12.83 10.27 -9.22
CA LEU A 42 -11.98 11.04 -8.31
C LEU A 42 -12.64 12.39 -8.06
N ASP A 43 -12.76 12.81 -6.80
CA ASP A 43 -13.47 14.03 -6.39
C ASP A 43 -12.59 14.88 -5.47
N GLU A 44 -12.10 16.00 -6.01
CA GLU A 44 -11.25 17.00 -5.34
C GLU A 44 -10.04 16.43 -4.58
N VAL A 45 -9.41 15.41 -5.13
CA VAL A 45 -8.27 14.73 -4.51
C VAL A 45 -7.08 15.69 -4.40
N SER A 46 -6.49 15.82 -3.20
CA SER A 46 -5.30 16.64 -2.96
C SER A 46 -4.34 15.93 -2.01
N PHE A 47 -3.08 15.79 -2.42
CA PHE A 47 -2.00 15.24 -1.59
C PHE A 47 -0.63 15.49 -2.24
N LYS A 48 0.43 15.18 -1.48
CA LYS A 48 1.82 15.30 -1.91
C LYS A 48 2.56 14.03 -1.57
N VAL A 49 3.47 13.61 -2.44
CA VAL A 49 4.33 12.44 -2.26
C VAL A 49 5.79 12.89 -2.33
N PRO A 50 6.56 12.77 -1.25
CA PRO A 50 7.99 13.07 -1.26
C PRO A 50 8.79 12.13 -2.17
N VAL A 51 9.87 12.65 -2.76
CA VAL A 51 10.83 11.82 -3.50
C VAL A 51 11.44 10.77 -2.57
N GLY A 52 11.49 9.52 -3.03
CA GLY A 52 12.06 8.37 -2.31
C GLY A 52 11.12 7.71 -1.31
N SER A 53 9.94 8.29 -1.07
CA SER A 53 8.93 7.67 -0.21
C SER A 53 8.29 6.44 -0.85
N LYS A 54 7.76 5.55 0.00
CA LYS A 54 7.03 4.35 -0.41
C LYS A 54 5.62 4.45 0.16
N VAL A 55 4.68 4.77 -0.73
CA VAL A 55 3.32 5.15 -0.36
C VAL A 55 2.33 4.05 -0.71
N ALA A 56 1.55 3.61 0.27
CA ALA A 56 0.40 2.75 0.03
C ALA A 56 -0.88 3.58 -0.16
N ILE A 57 -1.68 3.24 -1.17
CA ILE A 57 -3.01 3.80 -1.37
C ILE A 57 -4.02 2.76 -0.87
N ILE A 58 -4.72 3.09 0.20
CA ILE A 58 -5.62 2.19 0.93
C ILE A 58 -7.05 2.69 0.80
N GLY A 59 -8.00 1.78 0.62
CA GLY A 59 -9.42 2.10 0.55
C GLY A 59 -10.23 0.94 -0.05
N PRO A 60 -11.56 1.01 0.00
CA PRO A 60 -12.42 -0.08 -0.46
C PRO A 60 -12.31 -0.29 -1.97
N SER A 61 -12.72 -1.47 -2.45
CA SER A 61 -12.79 -1.77 -3.88
C SER A 61 -13.70 -0.77 -4.60
N GLY A 62 -13.31 -0.32 -5.79
CA GLY A 62 -14.08 0.66 -6.56
C GLY A 62 -13.96 2.12 -6.12
N CYS A 63 -13.19 2.46 -5.08
CA CYS A 63 -13.06 3.84 -4.61
C CYS A 63 -12.17 4.76 -5.48
N GLY A 64 -11.59 4.25 -6.57
CA GLY A 64 -10.80 5.05 -7.52
C GLY A 64 -9.27 4.92 -7.40
N LYS A 65 -8.73 4.00 -6.59
CA LYS A 65 -7.27 3.81 -6.41
C LYS A 65 -6.51 3.58 -7.74
N THR A 66 -6.94 2.61 -8.53
CA THR A 66 -6.39 2.34 -9.87
C THR A 66 -6.57 3.54 -10.81
N ALA A 67 -7.69 4.26 -10.71
CA ALA A 67 -7.93 5.45 -11.53
C ALA A 67 -6.95 6.58 -11.17
N LEU A 68 -6.64 6.76 -9.88
CA LEU A 68 -5.62 7.69 -9.41
C LEU A 68 -4.24 7.35 -9.97
N LEU A 69 -3.83 6.08 -9.91
CA LEU A 69 -2.58 5.62 -10.53
C LEU A 69 -2.57 5.86 -12.05
N LYS A 70 -3.71 5.66 -12.74
CA LYS A 70 -3.86 5.94 -14.18
C LYS A 70 -3.75 7.43 -14.52
N VAL A 71 -4.25 8.33 -13.66
CA VAL A 71 -4.06 9.77 -13.84
C VAL A 71 -2.59 10.16 -13.66
N ILE A 72 -1.95 9.74 -12.56
CA ILE A 72 -0.54 10.05 -12.28
C ILE A 72 0.38 9.47 -13.36
N SER A 73 0.03 8.30 -13.92
CA SER A 73 0.76 7.67 -15.02
C SER A 73 0.52 8.29 -16.39
N THR A 74 -0.24 9.38 -16.49
CA THR A 74 -0.58 10.09 -17.74
C THR A 74 -1.43 9.28 -18.72
N ILE A 75 -2.08 8.21 -18.24
CA ILE A 75 -3.03 7.40 -19.03
C ILE A 75 -4.38 8.08 -19.07
N TYR A 76 -4.83 8.63 -17.94
CA TYR A 76 -6.03 9.44 -17.85
C TYR A 76 -5.68 10.91 -17.69
N ILE A 77 -6.33 11.74 -18.49
CA ILE A 77 -6.27 13.20 -18.37
C ILE A 77 -7.28 13.62 -17.29
N PRO A 78 -6.89 14.47 -16.33
CA PRO A 78 -7.81 15.01 -15.33
C PRO A 78 -8.90 15.86 -15.98
N ASP A 79 -10.12 15.85 -15.45
CA ASP A 79 -11.20 16.75 -15.90
C ASP A 79 -11.12 18.10 -15.20
N TYR A 80 -10.58 18.14 -13.98
CA TYR A 80 -10.30 19.35 -13.21
C TYR A 80 -9.10 19.14 -12.27
N GLY A 81 -8.52 20.24 -11.81
CA GLY A 81 -7.37 20.23 -10.90
C GLY A 81 -6.02 20.13 -11.60
N GLU A 82 -4.96 20.11 -10.80
CA GLU A 82 -3.58 20.09 -11.26
C GLU A 82 -2.85 18.86 -10.72
N VAL A 83 -2.09 18.19 -11.58
CA VAL A 83 -1.23 17.07 -11.19
C VAL A 83 0.15 17.28 -11.79
N LYS A 84 1.16 17.23 -10.93
CA LYS A 84 2.57 17.34 -11.30
C LYS A 84 3.34 16.10 -10.85
N VAL A 85 4.25 15.63 -11.71
CA VAL A 85 5.18 14.53 -11.41
C VAL A 85 6.60 15.03 -11.62
N PHE A 86 7.41 15.08 -10.56
CA PHE A 86 8.73 15.72 -10.55
C PHE A 86 8.70 17.15 -11.11
N ASP A 87 7.73 17.95 -10.64
CA ASP A 87 7.42 19.32 -11.07
C ASP A 87 7.02 19.49 -12.55
N LEU A 88 6.79 18.40 -13.28
CA LEU A 88 6.29 18.39 -14.65
C LEU A 88 4.77 18.19 -14.66
N ASP A 89 4.04 18.96 -15.48
CA ASP A 89 2.59 18.86 -15.60
C ASP A 89 2.19 17.60 -16.39
N ILE A 90 1.25 16.79 -15.88
CA ILE A 90 0.89 15.50 -16.51
C ILE A 90 0.22 15.62 -17.87
N VAL A 91 -0.34 16.79 -18.21
CA VAL A 91 -0.99 17.06 -19.50
C VAL A 91 0.03 17.63 -20.47
N LYS A 92 0.81 18.63 -20.07
CA LYS A 92 1.77 19.33 -20.95
C LYS A 92 3.07 18.56 -21.18
N ASP A 93 3.56 17.86 -20.16
CA ASP A 93 4.88 17.21 -20.16
C ASP A 93 4.81 15.68 -20.17
N ALA A 94 3.67 15.10 -20.57
CA ALA A 94 3.39 13.66 -20.51
C ALA A 94 4.54 12.79 -21.05
N GLY A 95 5.13 13.16 -22.20
CA GLY A 95 6.25 12.43 -22.79
C GLY A 95 7.51 12.40 -21.92
N LYS A 96 7.85 13.52 -21.26
CA LYS A 96 8.99 13.60 -20.33
C LYS A 96 8.71 12.79 -19.06
N ILE A 97 7.47 12.78 -18.59
CA ILE A 97 7.05 12.02 -17.41
C ILE A 97 7.11 10.52 -17.69
N ARG A 98 6.59 10.03 -18.83
CA ARG A 98 6.60 8.61 -19.24
C ARG A 98 8.00 7.99 -19.37
N ARG A 99 9.05 8.82 -19.48
CA ARG A 99 10.46 8.38 -19.45
C ARG A 99 11.01 8.21 -18.03
N LYS A 100 10.39 8.85 -17.03
CA LYS A 100 10.82 8.83 -15.62
C LYS A 100 10.01 7.86 -14.76
N ILE A 101 8.89 7.36 -15.26
CA ILE A 101 7.96 6.54 -14.48
C ILE A 101 7.68 5.20 -15.17
N SER A 102 7.23 4.24 -14.37
CA SER A 102 6.61 3.00 -14.84
C SER A 102 5.31 2.76 -14.10
N PHE A 103 4.29 2.31 -14.83
CA PHE A 103 3.03 1.85 -14.24
C PHE A 103 2.86 0.36 -14.51
N VAL A 104 2.81 -0.42 -13.44
CA VAL A 104 2.59 -1.86 -13.48
C VAL A 104 1.11 -2.11 -13.21
N SER A 105 0.36 -2.27 -14.30
CA SER A 105 -1.09 -2.53 -14.25
C SER A 105 -1.38 -4.03 -14.32
N PRO A 106 -2.34 -4.57 -13.54
CA PRO A 106 -2.78 -5.95 -13.66
C PRO A 106 -3.45 -6.21 -15.03
N SER A 107 -3.94 -5.17 -15.70
CA SER A 107 -4.57 -5.26 -17.02
C SER A 107 -3.60 -5.42 -18.19
N LEU A 108 -2.28 -5.40 -17.96
CA LEU A 108 -1.31 -5.65 -19.03
C LEU A 108 -1.40 -7.12 -19.44
N ASP A 109 -1.81 -7.37 -20.69
CA ASP A 109 -1.89 -8.73 -21.22
C ASP A 109 -0.73 -9.00 -22.19
N PHE A 110 -0.49 -10.28 -22.43
CA PHE A 110 0.66 -10.76 -23.20
C PHE A 110 0.23 -11.55 -24.42
N HIS A 111 1.05 -11.50 -25.46
CA HIS A 111 0.83 -12.36 -26.62
C HIS A 111 1.10 -13.82 -26.21
N LYS A 112 0.06 -14.66 -26.28
CA LYS A 112 0.05 -16.04 -25.74
C LYS A 112 1.24 -16.90 -26.17
N LYS A 113 1.63 -16.79 -27.43
CA LYS A 113 2.66 -17.64 -28.05
C LYS A 113 4.09 -17.15 -27.84
N LEU A 114 4.30 -15.89 -27.42
CA LEU A 114 5.66 -15.40 -27.21
C LEU A 114 6.26 -16.04 -25.96
N THR A 115 7.55 -16.33 -26.00
CA THR A 115 8.30 -16.74 -24.82
C THR A 115 8.49 -15.57 -23.86
N LEU A 116 8.88 -15.87 -22.62
CA LEU A 116 9.26 -14.84 -21.65
C LEU A 116 10.37 -13.97 -22.22
N ASP A 117 11.41 -14.57 -22.79
CA ASP A 117 12.54 -13.86 -23.37
C ASP A 117 12.12 -12.91 -24.52
N GLU A 118 11.33 -13.42 -25.47
CA GLU A 118 10.80 -12.63 -26.59
C GLU A 118 9.92 -11.47 -26.12
N THR A 119 9.08 -11.72 -25.12
CA THR A 119 8.20 -10.70 -24.53
C THR A 119 9.03 -9.59 -23.88
N LEU A 120 10.06 -9.94 -23.11
CA LEU A 120 10.93 -8.95 -22.47
C LEU A 120 11.71 -8.12 -23.51
N LYS A 121 12.25 -8.77 -24.54
CA LYS A 121 12.93 -8.10 -25.66
C LYS A 121 11.98 -7.17 -26.43
N PHE A 122 10.75 -7.59 -26.67
CA PHE A 122 9.71 -6.76 -27.30
C PHE A 122 9.45 -5.48 -26.49
N PHE A 123 9.19 -5.62 -25.18
CA PHE A 123 8.93 -4.46 -24.33
C PHE A 123 10.16 -3.55 -24.18
N ALA A 124 11.36 -4.12 -24.08
CA ALA A 124 12.60 -3.35 -24.05
C ALA A 124 12.76 -2.48 -25.31
N LYS A 125 12.50 -3.04 -26.50
CA LYS A 125 12.53 -2.32 -27.77
C LYS A 125 11.48 -1.20 -27.83
N VAL A 126 10.23 -1.49 -27.44
CA VAL A 126 9.14 -0.48 -27.44
C VAL A 126 9.42 0.66 -26.47
N GLN A 127 10.04 0.35 -25.33
CA GLN A 127 10.31 1.32 -24.27
C GLN A 127 11.63 2.07 -24.45
N GLY A 128 12.52 1.61 -25.35
CA GLY A 128 13.89 2.10 -25.46
C GLY A 128 14.69 1.84 -24.19
N SER A 129 14.52 0.66 -23.58
CA SER A 129 15.15 0.26 -22.32
C SER A 129 15.96 -1.03 -22.47
N ASP A 130 16.70 -1.38 -21.42
CA ASP A 130 17.50 -2.60 -21.35
C ASP A 130 16.69 -3.74 -20.67
N THR A 131 16.93 -4.99 -21.08
CA THR A 131 16.26 -6.17 -20.50
C THR A 131 16.86 -6.60 -19.16
N GLU A 132 18.09 -6.19 -18.85
CA GLU A 132 18.86 -6.64 -17.69
C GLU A 132 18.16 -6.41 -16.34
N PRO A 133 17.52 -5.26 -16.06
CA PRO A 133 16.79 -5.10 -14.80
C PRO A 133 15.66 -6.13 -14.64
N ALA A 134 15.00 -6.52 -15.73
CA ALA A 134 13.95 -7.53 -15.70
C ALA A 134 14.54 -8.93 -15.46
N TYR A 135 15.63 -9.28 -16.15
CA TYR A 135 16.30 -10.57 -15.94
C TYR A 135 16.84 -10.69 -14.52
N SER A 136 17.50 -9.65 -14.00
CA SER A 136 18.01 -9.61 -12.62
C SER A 136 16.88 -9.81 -11.60
N PHE A 137 15.73 -9.18 -11.82
CA PHE A 137 14.55 -9.39 -10.98
C PHE A 137 14.01 -10.83 -11.07
N LEU A 138 13.83 -11.35 -12.28
CA LEU A 138 13.30 -12.69 -12.51
C LEU A 138 14.24 -13.78 -11.96
N GLU A 139 15.55 -13.57 -12.03
CA GLU A 139 16.55 -14.43 -11.39
C GLU A 139 16.42 -14.39 -9.87
N PHE A 140 16.30 -13.20 -9.28
CA PHE A 140 16.14 -13.03 -7.84
C PHE A 140 14.93 -13.80 -7.29
N ILE A 141 13.81 -13.81 -8.02
CA ILE A 141 12.60 -14.53 -7.64
C ILE A 141 12.54 -15.98 -8.16
N LYS A 142 13.68 -16.52 -8.62
CA LYS A 142 13.85 -17.91 -9.10
C LYS A 142 12.93 -18.27 -10.27
N MET A 143 12.78 -17.36 -11.23
CA MET A 143 12.03 -17.55 -12.49
C MET A 143 12.92 -17.60 -13.74
N ASN A 144 14.25 -17.61 -13.59
CA ASN A 144 15.19 -17.62 -14.72
C ASN A 144 15.03 -18.84 -15.65
N GLY A 145 14.66 -20.01 -15.11
CA GLY A 145 14.46 -21.24 -15.90
C GLY A 145 13.23 -21.21 -16.82
N LEU A 146 12.44 -20.13 -16.81
CA LEU A 146 11.22 -20.00 -17.61
C LEU A 146 11.40 -19.15 -18.88
N ARG A 147 12.62 -18.68 -19.19
CA ARG A 147 12.90 -17.75 -20.30
C ARG A 147 12.36 -18.24 -21.65
N GLU A 148 12.60 -19.50 -21.99
CA GLU A 148 12.18 -20.09 -23.27
C GLU A 148 10.73 -20.58 -23.28
N ARG A 149 9.99 -20.43 -22.17
CA ARG A 149 8.63 -20.93 -22.06
C ARG A 149 7.62 -19.88 -22.56
N PRO A 150 6.62 -20.28 -23.36
CA PRO A 150 5.51 -19.39 -23.74
C PRO A 150 4.69 -18.90 -22.54
N LEU A 151 4.24 -17.64 -22.57
CA LEU A 151 3.47 -17.04 -21.46
C LEU A 151 2.07 -17.63 -21.28
N GLU A 152 1.51 -18.30 -22.29
CA GLU A 152 0.23 -19.02 -22.15
C GLU A 152 0.28 -20.08 -21.02
N GLY A 153 1.45 -20.68 -20.78
CA GLY A 153 1.64 -21.66 -19.71
C GLY A 153 1.92 -21.07 -18.32
N PHE A 154 1.93 -19.74 -18.18
CA PHE A 154 2.25 -19.07 -16.92
C PHE A 154 1.01 -18.92 -16.05
N SER A 155 1.16 -19.11 -14.73
CA SER A 155 0.12 -18.75 -13.78
C SER A 155 -0.08 -17.23 -13.73
N GLU A 156 -1.21 -16.76 -13.22
CA GLU A 156 -1.45 -15.32 -13.07
C GLU A 156 -0.43 -14.64 -12.14
N GLY A 157 0.06 -15.34 -11.11
CA GLY A 157 1.16 -14.86 -10.26
C GLY A 157 2.47 -14.72 -11.04
N GLN A 158 2.82 -15.71 -11.87
CA GLN A 158 4.00 -15.61 -12.74
C GLN A 158 3.86 -14.46 -13.73
N LYS A 159 2.68 -14.26 -14.33
CA LYS A 159 2.40 -13.11 -15.19
C LYS A 159 2.51 -11.78 -14.43
N ALA A 160 2.03 -11.69 -13.19
CA ALA A 160 2.20 -10.52 -12.34
C ALA A 160 3.68 -10.19 -12.13
N ALA A 161 4.51 -11.19 -11.83
CA ALA A 161 5.96 -11.01 -11.75
C ALA A 161 6.57 -10.52 -13.08
N VAL A 162 6.13 -11.03 -14.23
CA VAL A 162 6.59 -10.55 -15.54
C VAL A 162 6.19 -9.09 -15.78
N ARG A 163 4.97 -8.68 -15.42
CA ARG A 163 4.53 -7.26 -15.50
C ARG A 163 5.43 -6.36 -14.66
N LEU A 164 5.78 -6.80 -13.45
CA LEU A 164 6.70 -6.07 -12.59
C LEU A 164 8.11 -6.00 -13.20
N ALA A 165 8.62 -7.12 -13.73
CA ALA A 165 9.91 -7.18 -14.42
C ALA A 165 9.99 -6.14 -15.56
N ILE A 166 8.95 -6.07 -16.39
CA ILE A 166 8.82 -5.07 -17.47
C ILE A 166 8.82 -3.65 -16.90
N GLY A 167 8.10 -3.39 -15.81
CA GLY A 167 8.07 -2.09 -15.15
C GLY A 167 9.45 -1.63 -14.65
N LEU A 168 10.32 -2.57 -14.27
CA LEU A 168 11.66 -2.30 -13.74
C LEU A 168 12.70 -1.98 -14.83
N MET A 169 12.48 -2.39 -16.09
CA MET A 169 13.43 -2.20 -17.20
C MET A 169 13.87 -0.75 -17.39
N LYS A 170 12.95 0.20 -17.20
CA LYS A 170 13.22 1.64 -17.35
C LYS A 170 14.04 2.25 -16.22
N ARG A 171 14.31 1.51 -15.14
CA ARG A 171 14.89 2.04 -13.90
C ARG A 171 14.15 3.33 -13.45
N PRO A 172 12.82 3.26 -13.29
CA PRO A 172 11.99 4.45 -13.10
C PRO A 172 12.33 5.17 -11.79
N LYS A 173 12.20 6.50 -11.79
CA LYS A 173 12.28 7.33 -10.58
C LYS A 173 11.00 7.26 -9.74
N LEU A 174 9.86 6.97 -10.39
CA LEU A 174 8.57 6.72 -9.76
C LEU A 174 7.95 5.43 -10.31
N LEU A 175 7.74 4.46 -9.43
CA LEU A 175 7.11 3.19 -9.74
C LEU A 175 5.68 3.19 -9.18
N LEU A 176 4.71 3.10 -10.09
CA LEU A 176 3.29 3.02 -9.77
C LEU A 176 2.86 1.56 -9.88
N LEU A 177 2.44 0.96 -8.78
CA LEU A 177 2.15 -0.47 -8.70
C LEU A 177 0.68 -0.69 -8.35
N ASP A 178 -0.04 -1.45 -9.18
CA ASP A 178 -1.41 -1.85 -8.90
C ASP A 178 -1.44 -3.37 -8.70
N GLU A 179 -1.55 -3.78 -7.43
CA GLU A 179 -1.50 -5.15 -6.95
C GLU A 179 -0.29 -5.96 -7.48
N PRO A 180 0.95 -5.48 -7.28
CA PRO A 180 2.15 -6.06 -7.88
C PRO A 180 2.46 -7.48 -7.41
N THR A 181 1.90 -7.90 -6.29
CA THR A 181 2.13 -9.22 -5.69
C THR A 181 0.91 -10.14 -5.72
N ALA A 182 -0.14 -9.78 -6.46
CA ALA A 182 -1.34 -10.59 -6.57
C ALA A 182 -1.05 -11.99 -7.13
N ASN A 183 -1.74 -12.99 -6.59
CA ASN A 183 -1.67 -14.40 -7.01
C ASN A 183 -0.28 -15.06 -6.94
N LEU A 184 0.71 -14.39 -6.35
CA LEU A 184 1.99 -15.00 -6.01
C LEU A 184 1.86 -15.86 -4.75
N ASP A 185 2.57 -16.98 -4.73
CA ASP A 185 2.79 -17.73 -3.50
C ASP A 185 3.57 -16.90 -2.47
N VAL A 186 3.47 -17.29 -1.20
CA VAL A 186 4.06 -16.56 -0.07
C VAL A 186 5.57 -16.38 -0.24
N ALA A 187 6.29 -17.41 -0.70
CA ALA A 187 7.75 -17.35 -0.83
C ALA A 187 8.18 -16.36 -1.93
N ARG A 188 7.50 -16.35 -3.09
CA ARG A 188 7.78 -15.38 -4.16
C ARG A 188 7.38 -13.97 -3.77
N LYS A 189 6.25 -13.79 -3.10
CA LYS A 189 5.84 -12.47 -2.59
C LYS A 189 6.90 -11.87 -1.66
N GLU A 190 7.48 -12.68 -0.77
CA GLU A 190 8.59 -12.30 0.10
C GLU A 190 9.83 -11.85 -0.69
N MET A 191 10.21 -12.60 -1.73
CA MET A 191 11.32 -12.22 -2.61
C MET A 191 11.05 -10.93 -3.37
N VAL A 192 9.81 -10.69 -3.82
CA VAL A 192 9.43 -9.42 -4.47
C VAL A 192 9.58 -8.25 -3.49
N ILE A 193 9.07 -8.39 -2.26
CA ILE A 193 9.23 -7.37 -1.22
C ILE A 193 10.71 -7.07 -0.98
N GLU A 194 11.53 -8.10 -0.79
CA GLU A 194 12.95 -7.97 -0.55
C GLU A 194 13.68 -7.28 -1.72
N TYR A 195 13.34 -7.64 -2.96
CA TYR A 195 13.89 -7.00 -4.14
C TYR A 195 13.55 -5.50 -4.18
N LEU A 196 12.27 -5.15 -3.99
CA LEU A 196 11.83 -3.75 -3.99
C LEU A 196 12.46 -2.95 -2.84
N GLN A 197 12.72 -3.57 -1.68
CA GLN A 197 13.42 -2.92 -0.58
C GLN A 197 14.88 -2.62 -0.92
N ARG A 198 15.61 -3.59 -1.49
CA ARG A 198 17.07 -3.51 -1.65
C ARG A 198 17.53 -2.90 -2.97
N LYS A 199 16.82 -3.18 -4.07
CA LYS A 199 17.26 -2.84 -5.43
C LYS A 199 16.55 -1.62 -6.00
N VAL A 200 15.50 -1.14 -5.34
CA VAL A 200 14.66 -0.02 -5.79
C VAL A 200 14.61 1.10 -4.74
N GLU A 201 15.57 1.13 -3.80
CA GLU A 201 15.60 2.07 -2.66
C GLU A 201 15.63 3.55 -3.09
N GLY A 202 16.27 3.88 -4.21
CA GLY A 202 16.36 5.26 -4.71
C GLY A 202 15.11 5.76 -5.46
N ALA A 203 14.12 4.90 -5.72
CA ALA A 203 12.90 5.28 -6.43
C ALA A 203 11.76 5.57 -5.46
N THR A 204 10.86 6.45 -5.89
CA THR A 204 9.57 6.65 -5.20
C THR A 204 8.64 5.51 -5.61
N ILE A 205 7.92 4.91 -4.67
CA ILE A 205 6.91 3.88 -4.95
C ILE A 205 5.55 4.40 -4.51
N MET A 206 4.54 4.30 -5.38
CA MET A 206 3.15 4.40 -4.97
C MET A 206 2.45 3.10 -5.35
N MET A 207 1.83 2.44 -4.38
CA MET A 207 1.24 1.13 -4.61
C MET A 207 -0.16 0.98 -4.05
N VAL A 208 -0.97 0.20 -4.77
CA VAL A 208 -2.22 -0.39 -4.28
C VAL A 208 -1.92 -1.86 -4.06
N ASP A 209 -2.19 -2.38 -2.87
CA ASP A 209 -2.11 -3.81 -2.59
C ASP A 209 -3.13 -4.15 -1.51
N HIS A 210 -3.74 -5.33 -1.63
CA HIS A 210 -4.73 -5.82 -0.68
C HIS A 210 -4.08 -6.56 0.50
N ASP A 211 -2.81 -6.91 0.39
CA ASP A 211 -2.05 -7.61 1.42
C ASP A 211 -1.42 -6.61 2.40
N PRO A 212 -1.89 -6.57 3.66
CA PRO A 212 -1.34 -5.66 4.65
C PRO A 212 0.12 -5.97 5.01
N LYS A 213 0.59 -7.22 4.84
CA LYS A 213 2.00 -7.59 5.08
C LYS A 213 2.91 -6.92 4.06
N VAL A 214 2.47 -6.84 2.80
CA VAL A 214 3.20 -6.13 1.74
C VAL A 214 3.28 -4.65 2.08
N VAL A 215 2.13 -4.03 2.38
CA VAL A 215 2.04 -2.61 2.73
C VAL A 215 2.91 -2.26 3.93
N SER A 216 2.80 -3.02 5.03
CA SER A 216 3.53 -2.75 6.27
C SER A 216 5.05 -2.88 6.15
N ARG A 217 5.54 -3.72 5.23
CA ARG A 217 6.98 -3.93 5.02
C ARG A 217 7.58 -3.00 3.99
N LEU A 218 6.81 -2.56 3.00
CA LEU A 218 7.31 -1.70 1.94
C LEU A 218 7.05 -0.23 2.21
N CYS A 219 5.91 0.14 2.78
CA CYS A 219 5.43 1.51 2.77
C CYS A 219 5.66 2.22 4.10
N ASP A 220 6.15 3.45 4.02
CA ASP A 220 6.32 4.37 5.14
C ASP A 220 5.24 5.46 5.17
N GLN A 221 4.50 5.63 4.07
CA GLN A 221 3.38 6.56 3.95
C GLN A 221 2.11 5.86 3.47
N VAL A 222 0.98 6.49 3.76
CA VAL A 222 -0.35 6.02 3.39
C VAL A 222 -1.20 7.17 2.85
N ILE A 223 -1.98 6.86 1.81
CA ILE A 223 -3.06 7.70 1.30
C ILE A 223 -4.35 6.91 1.49
N LEU A 224 -5.23 7.41 2.35
CA LEU A 224 -6.52 6.80 2.65
C LEU A 224 -7.59 7.38 1.74
N MET A 225 -8.22 6.52 0.94
CA MET A 225 -9.31 6.85 0.04
C MET A 225 -10.63 6.22 0.52
N LYS A 226 -11.73 6.93 0.36
CA LYS A 226 -13.09 6.40 0.56
C LYS A 226 -13.90 6.35 -0.71
N ALA A 227 -15.04 5.67 -0.65
CA ALA A 227 -16.04 5.65 -1.71
C ALA A 227 -16.36 7.08 -2.20
N GLY A 228 -16.59 7.22 -3.50
CA GLY A 228 -16.77 8.52 -4.16
C GLY A 228 -15.46 9.22 -4.55
N GLY A 229 -14.31 8.52 -4.50
CA GLY A 229 -13.08 9.05 -5.09
C GLY A 229 -12.38 10.12 -4.26
N LYS A 230 -12.60 10.15 -2.94
CA LYS A 230 -12.06 11.19 -2.04
C LYS A 230 -10.88 10.66 -1.25
N VAL A 231 -9.84 11.49 -1.11
CA VAL A 231 -8.77 11.27 -0.13
C VAL A 231 -9.24 11.82 1.21
N ILE A 232 -9.29 10.95 2.22
CA ILE A 232 -9.55 11.34 3.61
C ILE A 232 -8.28 11.90 4.22
N ARG A 233 -7.14 11.25 3.93
CA ARG A 233 -5.88 11.58 4.57
C ARG A 233 -4.67 11.10 3.77
N SER A 234 -3.57 11.85 3.87
CA SER A 234 -2.23 11.43 3.46
C SER A 234 -1.27 11.69 4.61
N CYS A 235 -0.56 10.67 5.08
CA CYS A 235 0.34 10.79 6.24
C CYS A 235 1.38 9.66 6.29
N GLU A 236 2.33 9.74 7.22
CA GLU A 236 3.20 8.60 7.55
C GLU A 236 2.39 7.44 8.15
N ALA A 237 2.67 6.23 7.71
CA ALA A 237 2.09 4.99 8.21
C ALA A 237 2.18 4.90 9.74
N LYS A 238 3.35 5.22 10.32
CA LYS A 238 3.57 5.23 11.77
C LYS A 238 2.69 6.24 12.52
N SER A 239 2.25 7.31 11.86
CA SER A 239 1.35 8.28 12.48
C SER A 239 -0.06 7.74 12.61
N LEU A 240 -0.49 6.81 11.75
CA LEU A 240 -1.74 6.08 11.95
C LEU A 240 -1.69 5.24 13.22
N LEU A 241 -0.57 4.58 13.52
CA LEU A 241 -0.40 3.80 14.77
C LEU A 241 -0.52 4.68 16.02
N LYS A 242 -0.10 5.94 15.95
CA LYS A 242 -0.21 6.90 17.08
C LYS A 242 -1.64 7.40 17.30
N GLY A 243 -2.49 7.37 16.26
CA GLY A 243 -3.88 7.83 16.32
C GLY A 243 -4.92 6.71 16.22
N PHE A 244 -4.49 5.46 16.03
CA PHE A 244 -5.33 4.27 15.91
C PHE A 244 -6.15 4.10 17.19
N PRO A 245 -7.46 3.78 17.10
CA PRO A 245 -8.47 4.28 18.03
C PRO A 245 -8.04 4.01 19.47
N PHE A 246 -7.76 5.13 20.15
CA PHE A 246 -7.60 5.32 21.58
C PHE A 246 -7.59 4.03 22.42
N LYS A 247 -6.38 3.67 22.89
CA LYS A 247 -6.02 2.74 23.98
C LYS A 247 -5.40 1.40 23.56
N TYR A 248 -5.73 0.83 22.40
CA TYR A 248 -5.29 -0.53 22.03
C TYR A 248 -3.81 -0.59 21.61
N GLN A 249 -2.95 -1.21 22.42
CA GLN A 249 -1.51 -1.38 22.19
C GLN A 249 -1.13 -2.81 21.78
N PHE A 250 -2.00 -3.77 22.08
CA PHE A 250 -1.76 -5.19 21.88
C PHE A 250 -2.80 -5.80 20.95
N ASN A 251 -2.39 -6.86 20.29
CA ASN A 251 -3.21 -7.69 19.41
C ASN A 251 -3.03 -9.16 19.81
N ILE A 252 -4.14 -9.89 19.94
CA ILE A 252 -4.12 -11.35 20.00
C ILE A 252 -4.77 -11.91 18.74
N LYS A 253 -3.97 -12.57 17.89
CA LYS A 253 -4.46 -13.34 16.74
C LYS A 253 -4.77 -14.76 17.21
N VAL A 254 -6.02 -15.17 17.10
CA VAL A 254 -6.50 -16.51 17.47
C VAL A 254 -6.82 -17.30 16.21
N TYR A 255 -6.20 -18.47 16.06
CA TYR A 255 -6.42 -19.39 14.96
C TYR A 255 -7.34 -20.52 15.43
N SER A 256 -8.40 -20.80 14.70
CA SER A 256 -9.36 -21.85 15.04
C SER A 256 -9.55 -22.86 13.90
N LYS A 257 -9.90 -24.10 14.26
CA LYS A 257 -10.27 -25.14 13.27
C LYS A 257 -11.59 -24.84 12.56
N ALA A 258 -12.50 -24.14 13.23
CA ALA A 258 -13.82 -23.78 12.71
C ALA A 258 -14.07 -22.28 12.90
N GLN A 259 -14.95 -21.70 12.07
CA GLN A 259 -15.36 -20.30 12.24
C GLN A 259 -16.01 -20.11 13.61
N PHE A 260 -15.59 -19.05 14.31
CA PHE A 260 -16.25 -18.64 15.53
C PHE A 260 -17.61 -18.02 15.21
N SER A 261 -18.64 -18.33 15.99
CA SER A 261 -19.86 -17.54 15.93
C SER A 261 -19.61 -16.14 16.50
N ARG A 262 -20.12 -15.12 15.82
CA ARG A 262 -19.95 -13.71 16.23
C ARG A 262 -20.43 -13.49 17.66
N GLU A 263 -21.54 -14.10 18.03
CA GLU A 263 -22.12 -14.06 19.39
C GLU A 263 -21.16 -14.61 20.47
N SER A 264 -20.39 -15.66 20.16
CA SER A 264 -19.39 -16.22 21.09
C SER A 264 -18.19 -15.31 21.30
N LEU A 265 -17.85 -14.51 20.28
CA LEU A 265 -16.77 -13.54 20.34
C LEU A 265 -17.21 -12.27 21.07
N GLU A 266 -18.44 -11.82 20.86
CA GLU A 266 -19.03 -10.68 21.58
C GLU A 266 -19.10 -10.93 23.09
N LYS A 267 -19.38 -12.17 23.52
CA LYS A 267 -19.34 -12.58 24.93
C LYS A 267 -17.98 -12.44 25.60
N LEU A 268 -16.88 -12.35 24.83
CA LEU A 268 -15.55 -12.13 25.39
C LEU A 268 -15.34 -10.67 25.83
N GLY A 269 -16.18 -9.73 25.36
CA GLY A 269 -16.18 -8.34 25.81
C GLY A 269 -15.05 -7.47 25.24
N TYR A 270 -14.33 -7.97 24.23
CA TYR A 270 -13.21 -7.28 23.60
C TYR A 270 -13.51 -6.94 22.14
N PRO A 271 -13.08 -5.77 21.63
CA PRO A 271 -13.18 -5.47 20.21
C PRO A 271 -12.42 -6.52 19.40
N PHE A 272 -13.06 -7.03 18.36
CA PHE A 272 -12.47 -8.07 17.53
C PHE A 272 -12.72 -7.82 16.04
N GLN A 273 -11.84 -8.40 15.23
CA GLN A 273 -11.97 -8.48 13.79
C GLN A 273 -11.97 -9.95 13.39
N LEU A 274 -12.97 -10.35 12.61
CA LEU A 274 -13.11 -11.71 12.10
C LEU A 274 -12.70 -11.75 10.63
N ALA A 275 -11.72 -12.57 10.30
CA ALA A 275 -11.28 -12.80 8.93
C ALA A 275 -11.14 -14.32 8.70
N GLY A 276 -12.21 -14.95 8.19
CA GLY A 276 -12.27 -16.40 8.02
C GLY A 276 -12.18 -17.13 9.37
N ASN A 277 -11.16 -17.97 9.54
CA ASN A 277 -10.93 -18.74 10.77
C ASN A 277 -9.98 -18.06 11.75
N VAL A 278 -9.61 -16.81 11.47
CA VAL A 278 -8.73 -16.01 12.33
C VAL A 278 -9.53 -14.88 12.96
N VAL A 279 -9.40 -14.75 14.27
CA VAL A 279 -9.95 -13.62 15.03
C VAL A 279 -8.80 -12.80 15.56
N ARG A 280 -8.85 -11.49 15.37
CA ARG A 280 -7.90 -10.55 15.96
C ARG A 280 -8.60 -9.75 17.05
N PHE A 281 -8.11 -9.82 18.28
CA PHE A 281 -8.60 -8.98 19.37
C PHE A 281 -7.68 -7.80 19.58
N LEU A 282 -8.24 -6.61 19.77
CA LEU A 282 -7.50 -5.39 20.07
C LEU A 282 -7.60 -5.10 21.57
N LEU A 283 -6.46 -4.92 22.23
CA LEU A 283 -6.34 -4.85 23.69
C LEU A 283 -5.48 -3.68 24.13
N SER A 284 -5.88 -3.03 25.22
CA SER A 284 -5.31 -1.75 25.67
C SER A 284 -4.17 -1.89 26.65
N SER A 285 -4.11 -3.01 27.37
CA SER A 285 -3.14 -3.21 28.43
C SER A 285 -2.69 -4.66 28.53
N LYS A 286 -1.62 -4.90 29.28
CA LYS A 286 -1.13 -6.26 29.56
C LYS A 286 -2.11 -7.06 30.42
N GLU A 287 -2.90 -6.38 31.25
CA GLU A 287 -3.96 -7.00 32.06
C GLU A 287 -5.08 -7.55 31.18
N GLU A 288 -5.53 -6.79 30.18
CA GLU A 288 -6.51 -7.27 29.19
C GLU A 288 -5.96 -8.44 28.36
N VAL A 289 -4.67 -8.42 28.00
CA VAL A 289 -3.99 -9.56 27.37
C VAL A 289 -4.08 -10.79 28.26
N LYS A 290 -3.72 -10.67 29.54
CA LYS A 290 -3.77 -11.78 30.49
C LYS A 290 -5.18 -12.35 30.61
N ASP A 291 -6.18 -11.51 30.89
CA ASP A 291 -7.57 -11.91 31.03
C ASP A 291 -8.10 -12.63 29.78
N LEU A 292 -7.85 -12.08 28.58
CA LEU A 292 -8.30 -12.72 27.35
C LEU A 292 -7.57 -14.05 27.08
N THR A 293 -6.26 -14.12 27.32
CA THR A 293 -5.53 -15.40 27.17
C THR A 293 -6.08 -16.48 28.11
N GLU A 294 -6.40 -16.14 29.37
CA GLU A 294 -7.02 -17.07 30.32
C GLU A 294 -8.41 -17.53 29.85
N LYS A 295 -9.24 -16.61 29.33
CA LYS A 295 -10.56 -16.94 28.74
C LYS A 295 -10.49 -17.80 27.47
N LEU A 296 -9.37 -17.75 26.75
CA LEU A 296 -9.13 -18.55 25.54
C LEU A 296 -8.53 -19.92 25.88
N MET A 297 -7.76 -20.03 26.97
CA MET A 297 -7.21 -21.29 27.46
C MET A 297 -8.33 -22.26 27.82
N GLY A 298 -8.26 -23.49 27.31
CA GLY A 298 -9.25 -24.53 27.57
C GLY A 298 -10.48 -24.52 26.64
N LYS A 299 -10.63 -23.55 25.73
CA LYS A 299 -11.66 -23.61 24.69
C LYS A 299 -11.34 -24.69 23.65
N ARG A 300 -12.27 -25.62 23.43
CA ARG A 300 -12.18 -26.63 22.37
C ARG A 300 -12.20 -25.94 21.00
N GLY A 301 -11.30 -26.34 20.09
CA GLY A 301 -11.25 -25.87 18.71
C GLY A 301 -10.20 -24.78 18.42
N LEU A 302 -9.56 -24.22 19.45
CA LEU A 302 -8.44 -23.29 19.31
C LEU A 302 -7.18 -24.06 18.87
N LEU A 303 -6.55 -23.62 17.78
CA LEU A 303 -5.29 -24.19 17.28
C LEU A 303 -4.09 -23.55 17.98
N SER A 304 -4.05 -22.23 17.97
CA SER A 304 -2.99 -21.42 18.56
C SER A 304 -3.47 -19.98 18.71
N PHE A 305 -2.75 -19.19 19.52
CA PHE A 305 -2.88 -17.75 19.52
C PHE A 305 -1.50 -17.08 19.59
N GLU A 306 -1.39 -15.89 19.02
CA GLU A 306 -0.17 -15.10 18.97
C GLU A 306 -0.44 -13.72 19.58
N VAL A 307 0.37 -13.33 20.55
CA VAL A 307 0.32 -12.00 21.17
C VAL A 307 1.39 -11.12 20.53
N SER A 308 1.00 -9.92 20.11
CA SER A 308 1.92 -8.95 19.51
C SER A 308 1.50 -7.52 19.84
N TYR A 309 2.39 -6.55 19.60
CA TYR A 309 2.00 -5.15 19.56
C TYR A 309 1.24 -4.84 18.28
N VAL A 310 0.29 -3.91 18.36
CA VAL A 310 -0.44 -3.41 17.19
C VAL A 310 0.56 -2.90 16.15
N ASN A 311 0.39 -3.36 14.91
CA ASN A 311 1.26 -3.02 13.80
C ASN A 311 0.44 -2.51 12.60
N MET A 312 1.13 -2.18 11.51
CA MET A 312 0.47 -1.62 10.31
C MET A 312 -0.51 -2.58 9.63
N GLU A 313 -0.36 -3.90 9.77
CA GLU A 313 -1.35 -4.86 9.29
C GLU A 313 -2.68 -4.68 10.04
N ASP A 314 -2.64 -4.49 11.35
CA ASP A 314 -3.84 -4.27 12.17
C ASP A 314 -4.52 -2.95 11.84
N VAL A 315 -3.72 -1.91 11.59
CA VAL A 315 -4.21 -0.59 11.15
C VAL A 315 -4.99 -0.71 9.84
N TYR A 316 -4.40 -1.41 8.88
CA TYR A 316 -4.99 -1.62 7.58
C TYR A 316 -6.34 -2.34 7.67
N TYR A 317 -6.43 -3.42 8.46
CA TYR A 317 -7.68 -4.17 8.62
C TYR A 317 -8.80 -3.31 9.21
N TRP A 318 -8.49 -2.53 10.25
CA TRP A 318 -9.49 -1.65 10.85
C TRP A 318 -9.93 -0.54 9.91
N ILE A 319 -9.00 0.09 9.17
CA ILE A 319 -9.36 1.12 8.19
C ILE A 319 -10.29 0.54 7.14
N ASN A 320 -9.98 -0.63 6.58
CA ASN A 320 -10.85 -1.25 5.58
C ASN A 320 -12.22 -1.61 6.16
N GLN A 321 -12.29 -2.17 7.36
CA GLN A 321 -13.57 -2.46 8.01
C GLN A 321 -14.41 -1.19 8.19
N GLN A 322 -13.81 -0.10 8.69
CA GLN A 322 -14.48 1.18 8.89
C GLN A 322 -14.96 1.84 7.58
N LEU A 323 -14.20 1.65 6.50
CA LEU A 323 -14.54 2.16 5.18
C LEU A 323 -15.61 1.31 4.47
N GLU A 324 -15.67 0.01 4.73
CA GLU A 324 -16.68 -0.90 4.20
C GLU A 324 -18.03 -0.75 4.92
N GLU A 325 -18.03 -0.53 6.23
CA GLU A 325 -19.24 -0.36 7.04
C GLU A 325 -19.91 1.02 6.83
N GLY A 326 -19.25 1.97 6.12
CA GLY A 326 -19.81 3.30 5.83
C GLY A 326 -19.89 4.26 7.02
N VAL A 327 -19.56 3.80 8.22
CA VAL A 327 -19.66 4.56 9.49
C VAL A 327 -18.39 5.38 9.79
N GLY A 328 -17.24 5.06 9.19
CA GLY A 328 -15.94 5.46 9.76
C GLY A 328 -15.17 6.59 9.09
N ALA A 329 -15.69 7.28 8.06
CA ALA A 329 -14.90 8.31 7.35
C ALA A 329 -14.45 9.46 8.27
N GLU A 330 -15.29 9.87 9.23
CA GLU A 330 -14.95 10.88 10.23
C GLU A 330 -14.01 10.33 11.31
N ALA A 331 -14.22 9.08 11.75
CA ALA A 331 -13.33 8.42 12.71
C ALA A 331 -11.91 8.29 12.16
N VAL A 332 -11.77 7.86 10.90
CA VAL A 332 -10.49 7.73 10.17
C VAL A 332 -9.84 9.11 9.92
N ALA A 333 -10.64 10.15 9.65
CA ALA A 333 -10.15 11.52 9.52
C ALA A 333 -9.58 12.09 10.84
N ASN A 334 -10.18 11.69 11.98
CA ASN A 334 -9.83 12.22 13.31
C ASN A 334 -8.68 11.49 14.02
N VAL A 335 -8.20 10.35 13.50
CA VAL A 335 -7.03 9.60 14.00
C VAL A 335 -5.85 10.57 14.20
N GLY A 336 -5.47 10.93 15.42
CA GLY A 336 -4.29 11.78 15.66
C GLY A 336 -4.47 13.30 15.50
N ILE A 337 -5.71 13.84 15.48
CA ILE A 337 -5.91 15.20 16.00
C ILE A 337 -5.81 15.06 17.52
N VAL A 338 -4.61 15.27 18.07
CA VAL A 338 -4.48 15.58 19.50
C VAL A 338 -5.20 16.92 19.67
N GLN A 339 -6.49 16.90 20.01
CA GLN A 339 -7.07 18.04 20.69
C GLN A 339 -6.32 18.15 22.01
N THR A 340 -5.30 19.00 22.05
CA THR A 340 -4.91 19.67 23.28
C THR A 340 -6.08 20.53 23.70
N ALA A 341 -7.12 19.90 24.25
CA ALA A 341 -8.06 20.56 25.12
C ALA A 341 -7.27 20.94 26.37
N ARG A 342 -6.61 22.10 26.32
CA ARG A 342 -6.32 22.87 27.52
C ARG A 342 -7.64 22.97 28.26
N ARG A 343 -7.78 22.21 29.34
CA ARG A 343 -8.77 22.51 30.38
C ARG A 343 -8.46 23.94 30.82
N GLY A 344 -9.22 24.89 30.30
CA GLY A 344 -9.32 26.21 30.89
C GLY A 344 -9.80 26.01 32.33
N GLY A 345 -8.94 26.32 33.28
CA GLY A 345 -9.39 26.61 34.64
C GLY A 345 -10.38 27.76 34.54
N LYS A 346 -11.62 27.48 34.93
CA LYS A 346 -12.56 28.54 35.28
C LYS A 346 -12.22 29.00 36.70
N ALA A 347 -12.30 30.32 36.81
CA ALA A 347 -12.17 31.21 37.96
C ALA A 347 -12.59 30.63 39.32
#